data_AF-A0AAP0BA52-F1
#
_entry.id   AF-A0AAP0BA52-F1
#
_cell.length_a   1.000
_cell.length_b   1.000
_cell.length_c   1.000
_cell.angle_alpha   90.00
_cell.angle_beta   90.00
_cell.angle_gamma   90.00
#
_symmetry.space_group_name_H-M   'P 1'
#
loop_
_entity.id
_entity.type
_entity.pdbx_description
1 polymer ?
#
loop_
_entity_poly.entity_id
_entity_poly.type
_entity_poly.pdbx_seq_one_letter_code
_entity_poly.pdbx_strand_id
1 'polypeptide(L)'
;MFSYDILTDEMNRLIGFLWIDGHSKIDYDCFGDVIVFDTTYRLNKYNLACAPFIAVNHHWQNIFVGGAFIATETIESFCWVFETFLRFVGGKQPTTIFTDQDQAMTVAIERTFPTSRHRLCQWHISKKAPSKVPAFNNDKVVRSLFYYCMSKCDSEIEFEKCWSDMVLRGNLEDNRWLRDLYKVRTRWSTAFNKSCLDLGILSTQRSESANNVLHGCSKATSSLVECYIGLDKLTSNWRRSEHDEDFRCKHGSVTSKIQHCHLLKHISKIYTRKSFSIFEQAYMDGAVGVCVVEESRISENRIVYATQHCESAGDLKRWFVTVDSTNFDANCSCMGFQTKGILCKHILRVYNHTNVKQIPAKYVLNRFTLKAKKGMYLSKEARPKDFDSNLVFRSHMMRFTYDLTRRIEDCKLAKEYVHTAFIEVAKKADEIVDEDEMMRKGVKDKNDKNKGLVRDPPTMRSKGQSNNRPKSHWEKTSKRKSKII
;
A
#
# COMPACT_ATOMS: atom_id res chain seq x y z
N MET A 1 -11.57 -16.22 -10.61
CA MET A 1 -10.24 -16.84 -10.72
C MET A 1 -9.43 -16.51 -9.46
N PHE A 2 -8.81 -17.52 -8.86
CA PHE A 2 -8.17 -17.46 -7.54
C PHE A 2 -6.80 -18.13 -7.65
N SER A 3 -5.74 -17.50 -7.13
CA SER A 3 -4.39 -18.07 -7.06
C SER A 3 -4.01 -18.24 -5.61
N TYR A 4 -3.47 -19.40 -5.27
CA TYR A 4 -2.99 -19.69 -3.93
C TYR A 4 -1.75 -20.58 -3.96
N ASP A 5 -0.96 -20.51 -2.89
CA ASP A 5 0.13 -21.44 -2.63
C ASP A 5 0.13 -21.81 -1.15
N ILE A 6 0.70 -22.98 -0.84
CA ILE A 6 0.83 -23.50 0.51
C ILE A 6 2.28 -23.80 0.83
N LEU A 7 2.63 -23.59 2.10
CA LEU A 7 3.90 -24.02 2.66
C LEU A 7 3.60 -25.06 3.75
N THR A 8 4.27 -26.20 3.68
CA THR A 8 4.14 -27.29 4.65
C THR A 8 5.45 -27.59 5.33
N ASP A 9 5.39 -28.09 6.55
CA ASP A 9 6.57 -28.66 7.23
C ASP A 9 6.85 -30.10 6.78
N GLU A 10 7.90 -30.70 7.35
CA GLU A 10 8.33 -32.09 7.09
C GLU A 10 7.24 -33.14 7.40
N MET A 11 6.24 -32.79 8.22
CA MET A 11 5.10 -33.65 8.55
C MET A 11 3.87 -33.39 7.66
N ASN A 12 4.02 -32.63 6.58
CA ASN A 12 2.94 -32.15 5.71
C ASN A 12 1.89 -31.30 6.44
N ARG A 13 2.22 -30.64 7.56
CA ARG A 13 1.30 -29.72 8.24
C ARG A 13 1.37 -28.34 7.61
N LEU A 14 0.23 -27.68 7.45
CA LEU A 14 0.15 -26.34 6.88
C LEU A 14 0.84 -25.31 7.81
N ILE A 15 1.90 -24.67 7.31
CA ILE A 15 2.63 -23.60 8.00
C ILE A 15 2.58 -22.26 7.27
N GLY A 16 2.12 -22.26 6.02
CA GLY A 16 1.87 -21.05 5.25
C GLY A 16 0.74 -21.25 4.25
N PHE A 17 -0.09 -20.24 4.06
CA PHE A 17 -1.13 -20.18 3.03
C PHE A 17 -1.20 -18.77 2.50
N LEU A 18 -0.96 -18.56 1.21
CA LEU A 18 -1.04 -17.26 0.56
C LEU A 18 -2.08 -17.33 -0.56
N TRP A 19 -2.89 -16.29 -0.68
CA TRP A 19 -3.89 -16.20 -1.73
C TRP A 19 -4.02 -14.80 -2.32
N ILE A 20 -4.53 -14.76 -3.55
CA ILE A 20 -4.93 -13.55 -4.26
C ILE A 20 -6.04 -13.90 -5.25
N ASP A 21 -7.11 -13.12 -5.25
CA ASP A 21 -8.16 -13.25 -6.24
C ASP A 21 -7.87 -12.44 -7.50
N GLY A 22 -8.63 -12.69 -8.57
CA GLY A 22 -8.40 -12.02 -9.85
C GLY A 22 -8.60 -10.50 -9.83
N HIS A 23 -9.57 -10.00 -9.08
CA HIS A 23 -9.78 -8.55 -8.96
C HIS A 23 -8.61 -7.92 -8.21
N SER A 24 -8.12 -8.56 -7.14
CA SER A 24 -6.93 -8.12 -6.40
C SER A 24 -5.67 -8.04 -7.27
N LYS A 25 -5.50 -8.92 -8.27
CA LYS A 25 -4.41 -8.80 -9.25
C LYS A 25 -4.52 -7.55 -10.10
N ILE A 26 -5.73 -7.23 -10.56
CA ILE A 26 -6.00 -6.03 -11.36
C ILE A 26 -5.83 -4.78 -10.50
N ASP A 27 -6.31 -4.80 -9.27
CA ASP A 27 -6.12 -3.74 -8.29
C ASP A 27 -4.63 -3.46 -8.06
N TYR A 28 -3.82 -4.52 -7.95
CA TYR A 28 -2.37 -4.39 -7.85
C TYR A 28 -1.74 -3.78 -9.11
N ASP A 29 -2.18 -4.18 -10.31
CA ASP A 29 -1.66 -3.58 -11.54
C ASP A 29 -1.89 -2.05 -11.57
N CYS A 30 -3.03 -1.60 -11.06
CA CYS A 30 -3.45 -0.19 -11.00
C CYS A 30 -2.80 0.61 -9.85
N PHE A 31 -2.68 0.01 -8.67
CA PHE A 31 -2.43 0.71 -7.40
C PHE A 31 -1.37 0.06 -6.51
N GLY A 32 -0.72 -1.00 -6.97
CA GLY A 32 0.30 -1.76 -6.24
C GLY A 32 1.67 -1.10 -6.17
N ASP A 33 1.81 0.15 -6.62
CA ASP A 33 3.04 0.94 -6.51
C ASP A 33 3.35 1.35 -5.06
N VAL A 34 2.35 1.45 -4.19
CA VAL A 34 2.57 1.62 -2.73
C VAL A 34 1.79 0.58 -1.96
N ILE A 35 2.51 -0.26 -1.21
CA ILE A 35 1.96 -1.36 -0.42
C ILE A 35 2.18 -1.12 1.06
N VAL A 36 1.15 -1.41 1.86
CA VAL A 36 1.25 -1.55 3.32
C VAL A 36 1.10 -3.04 3.63
N PHE A 37 2.10 -3.58 4.31
CA PHE A 37 2.16 -4.97 4.74
C PHE A 37 2.45 -5.01 6.23
N ASP A 38 1.59 -5.68 6.99
CA ASP A 38 1.72 -5.77 8.45
C ASP A 38 1.25 -7.16 8.89
N THR A 39 1.93 -7.75 9.86
CA THR A 39 1.46 -9.00 10.46
C THR A 39 0.69 -8.72 11.73
N THR A 40 -0.47 -9.35 11.86
CA THR A 40 -1.25 -9.27 13.10
C THR A 40 -1.16 -10.52 13.93
N TYR A 41 -1.32 -10.30 15.23
CA TYR A 41 -1.29 -11.35 16.21
C TYR A 41 -2.49 -12.30 16.07
N ARG A 42 -2.22 -13.42 15.41
CA ARG A 42 -2.69 -14.78 15.72
C ARG A 42 -4.19 -14.90 15.96
N LEU A 43 -4.89 -14.58 14.88
CA LEU A 43 -6.33 -14.43 14.73
C LEU A 43 -7.14 -15.74 14.64
N ASN A 44 -6.52 -16.90 14.87
CA ASN A 44 -7.17 -18.18 14.66
C ASN A 44 -6.71 -19.22 15.68
N LYS A 45 -7.48 -20.31 15.79
CA LYS A 45 -7.24 -21.42 16.73
C LYS A 45 -5.88 -22.11 16.56
N TYR A 46 -5.23 -21.90 15.42
CA TYR A 46 -3.91 -22.45 15.08
C TYR A 46 -2.76 -21.48 15.35
N ASN A 47 -3.07 -20.28 15.84
CA ASN A 47 -2.07 -19.27 16.19
C ASN A 47 -1.24 -18.78 14.97
N LEU A 48 -1.77 -18.88 13.75
CA LEU A 48 -1.09 -18.34 12.54
C LEU A 48 -1.25 -16.82 12.47
N ALA A 49 -0.19 -16.11 12.14
CA ALA A 49 -0.22 -14.67 11.88
C ALA A 49 -0.91 -14.40 10.54
N CYS A 50 -1.75 -13.37 10.49
CA CYS A 50 -2.37 -12.90 9.25
C CYS A 50 -1.57 -11.72 8.71
N ALA A 51 -1.23 -11.76 7.43
CA ALA A 51 -0.36 -10.81 6.76
C ALA A 51 -1.03 -10.31 5.46
N PRO A 52 -1.94 -9.32 5.52
CA PRO A 52 -2.56 -8.76 4.34
C PRO A 52 -1.64 -7.81 3.59
N PHE A 53 -1.75 -7.83 2.27
CA PHE A 53 -1.21 -6.81 1.38
C PHE A 53 -2.31 -5.79 1.09
N ILE A 54 -2.10 -4.55 1.53
CA ILE A 54 -3.07 -3.46 1.39
C ILE A 54 -2.48 -2.37 0.49
N ALA A 55 -3.27 -1.90 -0.47
CA ALA A 55 -2.93 -0.76 -1.33
C ALA A 55 -3.98 0.35 -1.21
N VAL A 56 -3.82 1.44 -1.98
CA VAL A 56 -4.73 2.59 -1.98
C VAL A 56 -5.21 2.91 -3.40
N ASN A 57 -6.53 2.88 -3.62
CA ASN A 57 -7.12 3.17 -4.93
C ASN A 57 -7.19 4.68 -5.24
N HIS A 58 -7.71 5.00 -6.43
CA HIS A 58 -7.90 6.37 -6.92
C HIS A 58 -8.89 7.23 -6.11
N HIS A 59 -9.63 6.64 -5.19
CA HIS A 59 -10.52 7.33 -4.24
C HIS A 59 -9.91 7.46 -2.83
N TRP A 60 -8.63 7.13 -2.68
CA TRP A 60 -7.94 7.12 -1.38
C TRP A 60 -8.57 6.15 -0.38
N GLN A 61 -9.20 5.08 -0.85
CA GLN A 61 -9.73 3.99 -0.04
C GLN A 61 -8.72 2.85 0.00
N ASN A 62 -8.75 2.07 1.08
CA ASN A 62 -7.95 0.86 1.15
C ASN A 62 -8.52 -0.20 0.20
N ILE A 63 -7.62 -0.97 -0.40
CA ILE A 63 -7.98 -2.14 -1.19
C ILE A 63 -7.10 -3.32 -0.76
N PHE A 64 -7.70 -4.51 -0.77
CA PHE A 64 -7.02 -5.76 -0.47
C PHE A 64 -6.45 -6.34 -1.76
N VAL A 65 -5.12 -6.48 -1.84
CA VAL A 65 -4.45 -6.99 -3.03
C VAL A 65 -3.86 -8.39 -2.85
N GLY A 66 -4.05 -9.00 -1.68
CA GLY A 66 -3.63 -10.36 -1.38
C GLY A 66 -3.46 -10.56 0.13
N GLY A 67 -3.32 -11.81 0.57
CA GLY A 67 -3.10 -12.09 1.98
C GLY A 67 -2.39 -13.41 2.22
N ALA A 68 -1.75 -13.52 3.38
CA ALA A 68 -1.13 -14.75 3.82
C ALA A 68 -1.47 -15.07 5.28
N PHE A 69 -1.53 -16.37 5.59
CA PHE A 69 -1.38 -16.90 6.94
C PHE A 69 -0.01 -17.55 7.05
N ILE A 70 0.75 -17.23 8.10
CA ILE A 70 2.06 -17.83 8.35
C ILE A 70 2.19 -18.30 9.80
N ALA A 71 2.81 -19.46 10.00
CA ALA A 71 3.04 -20.05 11.32
C ALA A 71 4.14 -19.32 12.08
N THR A 72 5.20 -18.94 11.38
CA THR A 72 6.37 -18.29 11.97
C THR A 72 6.67 -17.01 11.22
N GLU A 73 7.19 -16.03 11.93
CA GLU A 73 7.64 -14.74 11.41
C GLU A 73 9.17 -14.79 11.34
N THR A 74 9.71 -15.58 10.41
CA THR A 74 11.15 -15.70 10.15
C THR A 74 11.48 -15.07 8.80
N ILE A 75 12.77 -14.93 8.50
CA ILE A 75 13.22 -14.39 7.21
C ILE A 75 12.70 -15.28 6.08
N GLU A 76 12.79 -16.60 6.25
CA GLU A 76 12.40 -17.60 5.26
C GLU A 76 10.90 -17.58 5.00
N SER A 77 10.08 -17.46 6.05
CA SER A 77 8.63 -17.39 5.87
C SER A 77 8.20 -16.10 5.16
N PHE A 78 8.82 -14.96 5.48
CA PHE A 78 8.57 -13.71 4.76
C PHE A 78 9.11 -13.73 3.32
N CYS A 79 10.27 -14.33 3.07
CA CYS A 79 10.77 -14.53 1.70
C CYS A 79 9.74 -15.32 0.88
N TRP A 80 9.24 -16.44 1.42
CA TRP A 80 8.21 -17.24 0.75
C TRP A 80 6.95 -16.42 0.45
N VAL A 81 6.48 -15.62 1.41
CA VAL A 81 5.30 -14.73 1.23
C VAL A 81 5.55 -13.73 0.09
N PHE A 82 6.68 -13.02 0.10
CA PHE A 82 6.97 -11.98 -0.88
C PHE A 82 7.28 -12.54 -2.27
N GLU A 83 8.03 -13.64 -2.39
CA GLU A 83 8.31 -14.30 -3.66
C GLU A 83 7.05 -14.87 -4.29
N THR A 84 6.21 -15.52 -3.49
CA THR A 84 4.93 -16.07 -3.95
C THR A 84 3.99 -14.97 -4.40
N PHE A 85 3.88 -13.89 -3.62
CA PHE A 85 3.09 -12.72 -3.99
C PHE A 85 3.59 -12.11 -5.30
N LEU A 86 4.90 -11.88 -5.44
CA LEU A 86 5.55 -11.32 -6.63
C LEU A 86 5.24 -12.15 -7.88
N ARG A 87 5.35 -13.47 -7.77
CA ARG A 87 5.00 -14.40 -8.84
C ARG A 87 3.52 -14.29 -9.22
N PHE A 88 2.61 -14.14 -8.26
CA PHE A 88 1.19 -14.03 -8.56
C PHE A 88 0.78 -12.74 -9.25
N VAL A 89 1.47 -11.64 -8.95
CA VAL A 89 1.23 -10.32 -9.59
C VAL A 89 2.03 -10.14 -10.88
N GLY A 90 2.83 -11.12 -11.29
CA GLY A 90 3.55 -11.11 -12.58
C GLY A 90 4.90 -10.40 -12.52
N GLY A 91 5.62 -10.49 -11.39
CA GLY A 91 6.99 -9.99 -11.26
C GLY A 91 7.13 -8.49 -10.99
N LYS A 92 6.02 -7.74 -10.95
CA LYS A 92 6.02 -6.29 -10.69
C LYS A 92 6.17 -6.02 -9.19
N GLN A 93 7.31 -5.49 -8.76
CA GLN A 93 7.54 -5.04 -7.39
C GLN A 93 6.82 -3.71 -7.10
N PRO A 94 6.45 -3.42 -5.84
CA PRO A 94 5.96 -2.09 -5.47
C PRO A 94 7.09 -1.05 -5.56
N THR A 95 6.77 0.22 -5.77
CA THR A 95 7.75 1.30 -5.64
C THR A 95 8.15 1.48 -4.18
N THR A 96 7.16 1.45 -3.27
CA THR A 96 7.37 1.61 -1.84
C THR A 96 6.56 0.57 -1.08
N ILE A 97 7.19 -0.06 -0.08
CA ILE A 97 6.53 -0.97 0.85
C ILE A 97 6.69 -0.48 2.29
N PHE A 98 5.57 -0.37 3.00
CA PHE A 98 5.51 -0.01 4.41
C PHE A 98 5.32 -1.25 5.27
N THR A 99 6.18 -1.45 6.27
CA THR A 99 6.01 -2.49 7.29
C THR A 99 6.19 -1.95 8.70
N ASP A 100 5.94 -2.77 9.71
CA ASP A 100 6.40 -2.49 11.06
C ASP A 100 7.93 -2.62 11.20
N GLN A 101 8.44 -2.49 12.44
CA GLN A 101 9.87 -2.52 12.75
C GLN A 101 10.35 -3.96 12.99
N ASP A 102 10.01 -4.89 12.11
CA ASP A 102 10.48 -6.28 12.13
C ASP A 102 11.75 -6.48 11.28
N GLN A 103 12.74 -7.14 11.89
CA GLN A 103 14.04 -7.37 11.25
C GLN A 103 13.98 -8.47 10.19
N ALA A 104 13.11 -9.48 10.38
CA ALA A 104 12.94 -10.54 9.40
C ALA A 104 12.26 -10.02 8.12
N MET A 105 11.23 -9.17 8.26
CA MET A 105 10.61 -8.47 7.12
C MET A 105 11.63 -7.62 6.37
N THR A 106 12.47 -6.87 7.10
CA THR A 106 13.54 -6.05 6.51
C THR A 106 14.43 -6.89 5.57
N VAL A 107 14.98 -7.99 6.07
CA VAL A 107 15.91 -8.82 5.29
C VAL A 107 15.17 -9.51 4.13
N ALA A 108 13.94 -9.97 4.35
CA ALA A 108 13.14 -10.58 3.30
C ALA A 108 12.80 -9.59 2.17
N ILE A 109 12.45 -8.35 2.50
CA ILE A 109 12.20 -7.29 1.51
C ILE A 109 13.47 -6.97 0.72
N GLU A 110 14.62 -6.86 1.38
CA GLU A 110 15.89 -6.61 0.68
C GLU A 110 16.26 -7.73 -0.31
N ARG A 111 15.91 -8.99 0.01
CA ARG A 111 16.15 -10.14 -0.88
C ARG A 111 15.16 -10.24 -2.03
N THR A 112 13.89 -9.95 -1.77
CA THR A 112 12.79 -10.25 -2.71
C THR A 112 12.34 -9.03 -3.52
N PHE A 113 12.46 -7.84 -2.93
CA PHE A 113 12.09 -6.55 -3.50
C PHE A 113 13.29 -5.57 -3.55
N PRO A 114 14.41 -5.93 -4.20
CA PRO A 114 15.65 -5.15 -4.17
C PRO A 114 15.51 -3.73 -4.77
N THR A 115 14.47 -3.48 -5.57
CA THR A 115 14.22 -2.17 -6.18
C THR A 115 13.20 -1.32 -5.42
N SER A 116 12.48 -1.92 -4.47
CA SER A 116 11.46 -1.24 -3.68
C SER A 116 12.10 -0.43 -2.55
N ARG A 117 11.52 0.73 -2.24
CA ARG A 117 11.86 1.47 -1.04
C ARG A 117 11.15 0.86 0.16
N HIS A 118 11.92 0.28 1.09
CA HIS A 118 11.39 -0.13 2.39
C HIS A 118 11.20 1.07 3.32
N ARG A 119 9.97 1.26 3.79
CA ARG A 119 9.60 2.29 4.76
C ARG A 119 9.04 1.65 6.03
N LEU A 120 9.37 2.24 7.17
CA LEU A 120 8.82 1.82 8.45
C LEU A 120 7.54 2.59 8.77
N CYS A 121 6.62 1.89 9.40
CA CYS A 121 5.33 2.42 9.78
C CYS A 121 5.46 3.43 10.93
N GLN A 122 5.19 4.71 10.63
CA GLN A 122 5.21 5.79 11.60
C GLN A 122 4.20 5.57 12.73
N TRP A 123 3.07 4.92 12.46
CA TRP A 123 2.11 4.55 13.50
C TRP A 123 2.75 3.69 14.59
N HIS A 124 3.38 2.58 14.19
CA HIS A 124 3.98 1.63 15.12
C HIS A 124 5.09 2.28 15.94
N ILE A 125 5.89 3.16 15.30
CA ILE A 125 6.91 3.96 15.98
C ILE A 125 6.25 4.88 17.03
N SER A 126 5.21 5.63 16.62
CA SER A 126 4.51 6.56 17.52
C SER A 126 3.78 5.86 18.66
N LYS A 127 3.24 4.67 18.45
CA LYS A 127 2.60 3.82 19.47
C LYS A 127 3.59 3.33 20.53
N LYS A 128 4.83 3.05 20.13
CA LYS A 128 5.90 2.64 21.05
C LYS A 128 6.47 3.81 21.87
N ALA A 129 6.48 5.03 21.30
CA ALA A 129 7.14 6.20 21.89
C ALA A 129 6.72 6.50 23.37
N PRO A 130 5.43 6.52 23.76
CA PRO A 130 5.01 6.75 25.14
C PRO A 130 5.63 5.80 26.19
N SER A 131 5.95 4.56 25.78
CA SER A 131 6.54 3.54 26.66
C SER A 131 8.05 3.47 26.61
N LYS A 132 8.67 4.04 25.56
CA LYS A 132 10.11 3.96 25.30
C LYS A 132 10.85 5.26 25.58
N VAL A 133 10.13 6.38 25.65
CA VAL A 133 10.69 7.72 25.84
C VAL A 133 10.06 8.34 27.08
N PRO A 134 10.75 8.33 28.25
CA PRO A 134 10.18 8.81 29.51
C PRO A 134 9.61 10.23 29.45
N ALA A 135 10.31 11.15 28.77
CA ALA A 135 9.91 12.55 28.62
C ALA A 135 8.68 12.75 27.69
N PHE A 136 8.31 11.75 26.88
CA PHE A 136 7.29 11.91 25.83
C PHE A 136 5.90 12.27 26.37
N ASN A 137 5.52 11.71 27.51
CA ASN A 137 4.19 11.93 28.10
C ASN A 137 4.12 13.27 28.87
N ASN A 138 5.25 13.76 29.38
CA ASN A 138 5.29 14.87 30.32
C ASN A 138 5.81 16.18 29.70
N ASP A 139 6.64 16.13 28.66
CA ASP A 139 7.11 17.31 27.93
C ASP A 139 6.44 17.40 26.54
N LYS A 140 5.54 18.39 26.40
CA LYS A 140 4.83 18.67 25.15
C LYS A 140 5.77 19.03 24.00
N VAL A 141 6.91 19.67 24.29
CA VAL A 141 7.87 20.08 23.26
C VAL A 141 8.70 18.89 22.80
N VAL A 142 9.15 18.01 23.69
CA VAL A 142 9.80 16.74 23.28
C VAL A 142 8.88 15.94 22.36
N ARG A 143 7.60 15.82 22.74
CA ARG A 143 6.59 15.17 21.90
C ARG A 143 6.39 15.87 20.55
N SER A 144 6.36 17.21 20.53
CA SER A 144 6.27 18.00 19.30
C SER A 144 7.48 17.75 18.39
N LEU A 145 8.70 17.84 18.93
CA LEU A 145 9.95 17.61 18.20
C LEU A 145 10.04 16.18 17.65
N PHE A 146 9.57 15.18 18.41
CA PHE A 146 9.49 13.80 17.93
C PHE A 146 8.63 13.68 16.67
N TYR A 147 7.40 14.23 16.70
CA TYR A 147 6.55 14.23 15.51
C TYR A 147 7.11 15.09 14.38
N TYR A 148 7.82 16.17 14.72
CA TYR A 148 8.49 17.02 13.73
C TYR A 148 9.59 16.25 12.98
N CYS A 149 10.42 15.48 13.70
CA CYS A 149 11.43 14.58 13.14
C CYS A 149 10.80 13.52 12.22
N MET A 150 9.60 13.02 12.55
CA MET A 150 8.93 12.00 11.76
C MET A 150 8.43 12.52 10.41
N SER A 151 7.75 13.66 10.38
CA SER A 151 6.96 14.06 9.21
C SER A 151 7.02 15.52 8.76
N LYS A 152 7.76 16.38 9.47
CA LYS A 152 7.80 17.83 9.17
C LYS A 152 9.17 18.38 8.77
N CYS A 153 10.24 17.64 8.99
CA CYS A 153 11.56 18.04 8.53
C CYS A 153 11.64 17.98 7.00
N ASP A 154 12.07 19.08 6.39
CA ASP A 154 12.29 19.22 4.95
C ASP A 154 13.71 18.86 4.51
N SER A 155 14.66 18.80 5.42
CA SER A 155 16.04 18.45 5.08
C SER A 155 16.63 17.55 6.14
N GLU A 156 17.68 16.83 5.76
CA GLU A 156 18.48 16.06 6.70
C GLU A 156 19.10 16.99 7.75
N ILE A 157 19.56 18.18 7.36
CA ILE A 157 20.11 19.20 8.28
C ILE A 157 19.07 19.61 9.33
N GLU A 158 17.84 19.90 8.90
CA GLU A 158 16.75 20.25 9.79
C GLU A 158 16.39 19.09 10.72
N PHE A 159 16.39 17.86 10.20
CA PHE A 159 16.19 16.67 11.01
C PHE A 159 17.27 16.53 12.08
N GLU A 160 18.55 16.64 11.74
CA GLU A 160 19.65 16.48 12.69
C GLU A 160 19.59 17.53 13.80
N LYS A 161 19.24 18.78 13.46
CA LYS A 161 18.99 19.84 14.45
C LYS A 161 17.80 19.50 15.35
N CYS A 162 16.63 19.21 14.76
CA CYS A 162 15.41 18.91 15.51
C CYS A 162 15.57 17.67 16.40
N TRP A 163 16.29 16.66 15.93
CA TRP A 163 16.60 15.44 16.68
C TRP A 163 17.52 15.75 17.86
N SER A 164 18.57 16.54 17.65
CA SER A 164 19.50 16.96 18.71
C SER A 164 18.78 17.77 19.79
N ASP A 165 17.94 18.73 19.39
CA ASP A 165 17.12 19.53 20.31
C ASP A 165 16.18 18.66 21.16
N MET A 166 15.57 17.64 20.53
CA MET A 166 14.69 16.69 21.23
C MET A 166 15.47 15.86 22.27
N VAL A 167 16.63 15.36 21.88
CA VAL A 167 17.47 14.49 22.73
C VAL A 167 17.97 15.26 23.95
N LEU A 168 18.55 16.46 23.73
CA LEU A 168 19.05 17.32 24.80
C LEU A 168 17.94 17.75 25.76
N ARG A 169 16.80 18.19 25.22
CA ARG A 169 15.68 18.67 26.04
C ARG A 169 15.10 17.57 26.92
N GLY A 170 15.04 16.34 26.40
CA GLY A 170 14.50 15.21 27.13
C GLY A 170 15.51 14.48 28.02
N ASN A 171 16.80 14.86 28.01
CA ASN A 171 17.91 14.10 28.60
C ASN A 171 17.88 12.62 28.13
N LEU A 172 17.84 12.42 26.81
CA LEU A 172 17.58 11.14 26.14
C LEU A 172 18.82 10.52 25.46
N GLU A 173 20.01 11.02 25.74
CA GLU A 173 21.28 10.63 25.12
C GLU A 173 21.54 9.12 25.26
N ASP A 174 21.26 8.58 26.45
CA ASP A 174 21.45 7.17 26.79
C ASP A 174 20.24 6.28 26.43
N ASN A 175 19.18 6.85 25.81
CA ASN A 175 18.01 6.08 25.44
C ASN A 175 18.33 5.12 24.29
N ARG A 176 18.52 3.83 24.63
CA ARG A 176 18.85 2.77 23.66
C ARG A 176 17.84 2.69 22.50
N TRP A 177 16.54 2.82 22.78
CA TRP A 177 15.52 2.71 21.73
C TRP A 177 15.60 3.86 20.73
N LEU A 178 15.84 5.10 21.18
CA LEU A 178 16.04 6.24 20.30
C LEU A 178 17.33 6.13 19.49
N ARG A 179 18.42 5.63 20.09
CA ARG A 179 19.67 5.34 19.35
C ARG A 179 19.45 4.34 18.23
N ASP A 180 18.71 3.27 18.47
CA ASP A 180 18.41 2.26 17.45
C ASP A 180 17.43 2.81 16.39
N LEU A 181 16.45 3.62 16.80
CA LEU A 181 15.54 4.29 15.88
C LEU A 181 16.28 5.28 14.97
N TYR A 182 17.25 6.03 15.49
CA TYR A 182 18.07 6.96 14.72
C TYR A 182 18.91 6.28 13.64
N LYS A 183 19.48 5.10 13.92
CA LYS A 183 20.24 4.31 12.93
C LYS A 183 19.41 3.99 11.69
N VAL A 184 18.09 3.82 11.85
CA VAL A 184 17.15 3.51 10.76
C VAL A 184 16.31 4.71 10.33
N ARG A 185 16.73 5.95 10.65
CA ARG A 185 16.01 7.21 10.34
C ARG A 185 15.60 7.37 8.89
N THR A 186 16.43 6.88 7.98
CA THR A 186 16.18 6.90 6.54
C THR A 186 14.94 6.11 6.13
N ARG A 187 14.42 5.20 6.96
CA ARG A 187 13.22 4.40 6.65
C ARG A 187 11.93 4.97 7.22
N TRP A 188 11.97 5.80 8.26
CA TRP A 188 10.75 6.33 8.89
C TRP A 188 10.55 7.83 8.74
N SER A 189 11.61 8.63 8.71
CA SER A 189 11.47 10.08 8.59
C SER A 189 11.25 10.53 7.15
N THR A 190 10.38 11.52 6.94
CA THR A 190 10.13 12.12 5.62
C THR A 190 11.34 12.89 5.09
N ALA A 191 12.24 13.36 5.95
CA ALA A 191 13.42 14.14 5.56
C ALA A 191 14.35 13.39 4.59
N PHE A 192 14.39 12.06 4.70
CA PHE A 192 15.32 11.19 3.97
C PHE A 192 14.67 10.42 2.81
N ASN A 193 13.40 10.69 2.47
CA ASN A 193 12.63 9.88 1.52
C ASN A 193 11.99 10.70 0.40
N LYS A 194 12.67 11.76 -0.01
CA LYS A 194 12.16 12.71 -0.99
C LYS A 194 12.20 12.21 -2.45
N SER A 195 12.79 11.04 -2.72
CA SER A 195 13.02 10.53 -4.07
C SER A 195 12.06 9.42 -4.53
N CYS A 196 11.15 8.95 -3.67
CA CYS A 196 10.26 7.82 -3.99
C CYS A 196 8.78 8.15 -3.73
N LEU A 197 7.90 7.59 -4.56
CA LEU A 197 6.45 7.71 -4.39
C LEU A 197 6.00 6.94 -3.15
N ASP A 198 5.43 7.64 -2.18
CA ASP A 198 4.85 7.10 -0.96
C ASP A 198 3.41 7.58 -0.72
N LEU A 199 2.85 8.34 -1.67
CA LEU A 199 1.52 8.95 -1.66
C LEU A 199 1.27 9.92 -0.49
N GLY A 200 2.32 10.34 0.20
CA GLY A 200 2.17 11.05 1.46
C GLY A 200 1.45 10.20 2.51
N ILE A 201 1.46 8.87 2.37
CA ILE A 201 0.99 7.96 3.41
C ILE A 201 1.96 8.09 4.59
N LEU A 202 1.58 8.95 5.53
CA LEU A 202 1.99 8.77 6.91
C LEU A 202 1.27 7.50 7.35
N SER A 203 2.01 6.40 7.41
CA SER A 203 1.50 5.06 7.69
C SER A 203 0.67 4.95 8.98
N THR A 204 0.69 6.00 9.83
CA THR A 204 -0.25 6.32 10.92
C THR A 204 -1.73 6.10 10.57
N GLN A 205 -2.23 6.64 9.47
CA GLN A 205 -3.67 6.55 9.16
C GLN A 205 -4.09 5.18 8.63
N ARG A 206 -3.16 4.39 8.11
CA ARG A 206 -3.47 3.21 7.29
C ARG A 206 -3.10 1.90 7.97
N SER A 207 -2.05 1.84 8.78
CA SER A 207 -1.82 0.66 9.62
C SER A 207 -2.89 0.50 10.69
N GLU A 208 -3.49 1.59 11.18
CA GLU A 208 -4.67 1.50 12.06
C GLU A 208 -5.83 0.84 11.33
N SER A 209 -6.07 1.19 10.07
CA SER A 209 -7.09 0.54 9.27
C SER A 209 -6.76 -0.92 8.94
N ALA A 210 -5.50 -1.27 8.64
CA ALA A 210 -5.09 -2.66 8.46
C ALA A 210 -5.26 -3.49 9.75
N ASN A 211 -4.93 -2.92 10.91
CA ASN A 211 -5.17 -3.55 12.20
C ASN A 211 -6.67 -3.67 12.53
N ASN A 212 -7.48 -2.66 12.23
CA ASN A 212 -8.94 -2.70 12.41
C ASN A 212 -9.59 -3.76 11.50
N VAL A 213 -9.12 -3.87 10.25
CA VAL A 213 -9.50 -4.92 9.30
C VAL A 213 -9.29 -6.29 9.89
N LEU A 214 -8.17 -6.48 10.57
CA LEU A 214 -7.74 -7.75 11.12
C LEU A 214 -8.50 -8.11 12.41
N HIS A 215 -8.77 -7.13 13.29
CA HIS A 215 -9.59 -7.31 14.49
C HIS A 215 -11.08 -7.56 14.21
N GLY A 216 -11.62 -7.04 13.09
CA GLY A 216 -13.03 -7.22 12.73
C GLY A 216 -13.37 -8.55 12.07
N CYS A 217 -12.37 -9.25 11.51
CA CYS A 217 -12.59 -10.42 10.65
C CYS A 217 -12.48 -11.78 11.37
N SER A 218 -12.05 -11.82 12.63
CA SER A 218 -11.73 -13.10 13.30
C SER A 218 -11.60 -12.99 14.82
N LYS A 219 -11.72 -14.13 15.51
CA LYS A 219 -11.49 -14.29 16.95
C LYS A 219 -10.41 -15.35 17.16
N ALA A 220 -9.74 -15.36 18.31
CA ALA A 220 -8.72 -16.38 18.63
C ALA A 220 -9.20 -17.84 18.50
N THR A 221 -10.52 -18.09 18.53
CA THR A 221 -11.14 -19.41 18.35
C THR A 221 -11.50 -19.73 16.90
N SER A 222 -11.41 -18.77 15.98
CA SER A 222 -11.80 -18.92 14.58
C SER A 222 -10.89 -19.91 13.86
N SER A 223 -11.48 -20.71 12.97
CA SER A 223 -10.77 -21.48 11.96
C SER A 223 -10.19 -20.57 10.88
N LEU A 224 -9.24 -21.09 10.08
CA LEU A 224 -8.70 -20.34 8.94
C LEU A 224 -9.77 -20.01 7.89
N VAL A 225 -10.74 -20.90 7.71
CA VAL A 225 -11.87 -20.70 6.79
C VAL A 225 -12.72 -19.53 7.26
N GLU A 226 -13.05 -19.45 8.55
CA GLU A 226 -13.81 -18.31 9.09
C GLU A 226 -13.03 -16.99 8.96
N CYS A 227 -11.71 -17.01 9.18
CA CYS A 227 -10.86 -15.83 8.99
C CYS A 227 -10.87 -15.38 7.52
N TYR A 228 -10.73 -16.31 6.58
CA TYR A 228 -10.80 -16.04 5.14
C TYR A 228 -12.16 -15.45 4.76
N ILE A 229 -13.27 -16.05 5.23
CA ILE A 229 -14.62 -15.54 4.96
C ILE A 229 -14.81 -14.13 5.52
N GLY A 230 -14.26 -13.84 6.70
CA GLY A 230 -14.25 -12.49 7.27
C GLY A 230 -13.54 -11.48 6.36
N LEU A 231 -12.33 -11.83 5.91
CA LEU A 231 -11.54 -11.00 5.00
C LEU A 231 -12.22 -10.82 3.62
N ASP A 232 -12.86 -11.85 3.09
CA ASP A 232 -13.57 -11.79 1.82
C ASP A 232 -14.81 -10.88 1.90
N LYS A 233 -15.57 -10.95 3.00
CA LYS A 233 -16.69 -10.03 3.26
C LYS A 233 -16.24 -8.58 3.36
N LEU A 234 -15.15 -8.34 4.09
CA LEU A 234 -14.56 -7.01 4.20
C LEU A 234 -14.09 -6.49 2.83
N THR A 235 -13.40 -7.33 2.07
CA THR A 235 -12.91 -7.00 0.72
C THR A 235 -14.07 -6.66 -0.21
N SER A 236 -15.16 -7.42 -0.12
CA SER A 236 -16.40 -7.15 -0.87
C SER A 236 -17.03 -5.81 -0.50
N ASN A 237 -17.04 -5.44 0.79
CA ASN A 237 -17.52 -4.13 1.24
C ASN A 237 -16.65 -2.98 0.71
N TRP A 238 -15.33 -3.14 0.70
CA TRP A 238 -14.42 -2.15 0.12
C TRP A 238 -14.61 -1.98 -1.38
N ARG A 239 -14.78 -3.09 -2.11
CA ARG A 239 -15.09 -3.06 -3.55
C ARG A 239 -16.42 -2.36 -3.83
N ARG A 240 -17.45 -2.61 -3.01
CA ARG A 240 -18.72 -1.88 -3.11
C ARG A 240 -18.52 -0.39 -2.85
N SER A 241 -17.75 -0.03 -1.82
CA SER A 241 -17.47 1.38 -1.51
C SER A 241 -16.68 2.10 -2.62
N GLU A 242 -15.78 1.40 -3.31
CA GLU A 242 -15.11 1.93 -4.51
C GLU A 242 -16.11 2.12 -5.65
N HIS A 243 -16.97 1.13 -5.91
CA HIS A 243 -17.98 1.21 -6.96
C HIS A 243 -18.97 2.35 -6.74
N ASP A 244 -19.39 2.59 -5.50
CA ASP A 244 -20.27 3.70 -5.14
C ASP A 244 -19.59 5.06 -5.42
N GLU A 245 -18.29 5.19 -5.14
CA GLU A 245 -17.52 6.40 -5.46
C GLU A 245 -17.26 6.57 -6.97
N ASP A 246 -17.04 5.48 -7.70
CA ASP A 246 -16.99 5.48 -9.18
C ASP A 246 -18.33 5.98 -9.75
N PHE A 247 -19.45 5.47 -9.23
CA PHE A 247 -20.78 5.89 -9.64
C PHE A 247 -21.01 7.39 -9.38
N ARG A 248 -20.64 7.88 -8.19
CA ARG A 248 -20.73 9.31 -7.83
C ARG A 248 -19.87 10.19 -8.74
N CYS A 249 -18.68 9.73 -9.10
CA CYS A 249 -17.80 10.44 -10.02
C CYS A 249 -18.35 10.48 -11.46
N LYS A 250 -18.98 9.40 -11.93
CA LYS A 250 -19.62 9.35 -13.25
C LYS A 250 -20.86 10.25 -13.36
N HIS A 251 -21.68 10.32 -12.31
CA HIS A 251 -23.02 10.92 -12.38
C HIS A 251 -23.16 12.30 -11.75
N GLY A 252 -22.14 12.82 -11.08
CA GLY A 252 -22.21 14.16 -10.52
C GLY A 252 -20.99 14.99 -10.81
N SER A 253 -21.21 16.26 -11.13
CA SER A 253 -20.15 17.25 -11.33
C SER A 253 -19.37 17.49 -10.04
N VAL A 254 -18.08 17.77 -10.20
CA VAL A 254 -17.22 18.22 -9.11
C VAL A 254 -17.32 19.74 -9.03
N THR A 255 -17.87 20.25 -7.93
CA THR A 255 -17.93 21.69 -7.68
C THR A 255 -16.61 22.15 -7.08
N SER A 256 -15.89 23.01 -7.79
CA SER A 256 -14.69 23.66 -7.29
C SER A 256 -15.06 24.72 -6.25
N LYS A 257 -14.30 24.83 -5.17
CA LYS A 257 -14.38 25.92 -4.18
C LYS A 257 -13.98 27.25 -4.80
N ILE A 258 -13.05 27.23 -5.76
CA ILE A 258 -12.61 28.42 -6.49
C ILE A 258 -13.21 28.40 -7.88
N GLN A 259 -14.04 29.40 -8.17
CA GLN A 259 -14.64 29.58 -9.50
C GLN A 259 -13.62 30.17 -10.48
N HIS A 260 -13.83 29.92 -11.77
CA HIS A 260 -13.05 30.49 -12.88
C HIS A 260 -11.53 30.19 -12.89
N CYS A 261 -11.04 29.23 -12.11
CA CYS A 261 -9.66 28.76 -12.22
C CYS A 261 -9.51 27.71 -13.34
N HIS A 262 -8.66 27.99 -14.35
CA HIS A 262 -8.43 27.08 -15.47
C HIS A 262 -7.81 25.75 -15.05
N LEU A 263 -6.84 25.76 -14.12
CA LEU A 263 -6.18 24.55 -13.62
C LEU A 263 -7.15 23.61 -12.90
N LEU A 264 -7.97 24.16 -12.00
CA LEU A 264 -8.99 23.38 -11.29
C LEU A 264 -10.05 22.84 -12.24
N LYS A 265 -10.50 23.65 -13.22
CA LYS A 265 -11.45 23.19 -14.26
C LYS A 265 -10.88 22.11 -15.17
N HIS A 266 -9.57 22.14 -15.44
CA HIS A 266 -8.89 21.09 -16.20
C HIS A 266 -8.82 19.79 -15.40
N ILE A 267 -8.30 19.83 -14.18
CA ILE A 267 -8.10 18.64 -13.34
C ILE A 267 -9.41 18.02 -12.85
N SER A 268 -10.45 18.81 -12.60
CA SER A 268 -11.76 18.30 -12.14
C SER A 268 -12.44 17.35 -13.13
N LYS A 269 -12.07 17.41 -14.41
CA LYS A 269 -12.56 16.51 -15.47
C LYS A 269 -11.78 15.21 -15.57
N ILE A 270 -10.60 15.15 -14.95
CA ILE A 270 -9.64 14.05 -15.10
C ILE A 270 -9.57 13.24 -13.81
N TYR A 271 -9.42 13.90 -12.68
CA TYR A 271 -9.31 13.27 -11.38
C TYR A 271 -10.65 12.81 -10.84
N THR A 272 -10.58 11.82 -9.97
CA THR A 272 -11.72 11.42 -9.15
C THR A 272 -12.04 12.51 -8.16
N ARG A 273 -13.24 12.51 -7.59
CA ARG A 273 -13.68 13.51 -6.59
C ARG A 273 -12.67 13.69 -5.46
N LYS A 274 -12.20 12.57 -4.89
CA LYS A 274 -11.26 12.62 -3.76
C LYS A 274 -9.88 13.11 -4.17
N SER A 275 -9.36 12.64 -5.31
CA SER A 275 -8.06 13.11 -5.83
C SER A 275 -8.10 14.59 -6.23
N PHE A 276 -9.21 15.05 -6.83
CA PHE A 276 -9.44 16.47 -7.09
C PHE A 276 -9.47 17.27 -5.80
N SER A 277 -10.18 16.80 -4.75
CA SER A 277 -10.23 17.51 -3.47
C SER A 277 -8.84 17.70 -2.84
N ILE A 278 -7.95 16.71 -2.98
CA ILE A 278 -6.56 16.83 -2.49
C ILE A 278 -5.76 17.82 -3.35
N PHE A 279 -5.91 17.76 -4.68
CA PHE A 279 -5.31 18.73 -5.59
C PHE A 279 -5.80 20.16 -5.32
N GLU A 280 -7.11 20.34 -5.12
CA GLU A 280 -7.74 21.62 -4.82
C GLU A 280 -7.24 22.18 -3.49
N GLN A 281 -7.10 21.33 -2.46
CA GLN A 281 -6.52 21.77 -1.20
C GLN A 281 -5.06 22.23 -1.37
N ALA A 282 -4.23 21.46 -2.09
CA ALA A 282 -2.86 21.87 -2.37
C ALA A 282 -2.79 23.18 -3.19
N TYR A 283 -3.73 23.38 -4.11
CA TYR A 283 -3.86 24.63 -4.86
C TYR A 283 -4.22 25.80 -3.94
N MET A 284 -5.20 25.65 -3.06
CA MET A 284 -5.61 26.69 -2.10
C MET A 284 -4.48 27.04 -1.13
N ASP A 285 -3.82 26.02 -0.57
CA ASP A 285 -2.66 26.21 0.32
C ASP A 285 -1.55 27.00 -0.40
N GLY A 286 -1.35 26.75 -1.69
CA GLY A 286 -0.42 27.51 -2.52
C GLY A 286 -0.89 28.93 -2.81
N ALA A 287 -2.13 29.09 -3.25
CA ALA A 287 -2.69 30.37 -3.67
C ALA A 287 -2.76 31.40 -2.52
N VAL A 288 -3.13 30.94 -1.32
CA VAL A 288 -3.34 31.80 -0.14
C VAL A 288 -2.12 31.81 0.78
N GLY A 289 -1.48 30.66 0.97
CA GLY A 289 -0.45 30.48 1.98
C GLY A 289 0.97 30.68 1.48
N VAL A 290 1.23 30.69 0.16
CA VAL A 290 2.58 30.75 -0.41
C VAL A 290 2.81 32.01 -1.22
N CYS A 291 3.90 32.72 -0.92
CA CYS A 291 4.36 33.87 -1.69
C CYS A 291 5.46 33.46 -2.66
N VAL A 292 5.51 34.08 -3.84
CA VAL A 292 6.70 34.08 -4.71
C VAL A 292 7.48 35.34 -4.34
N VAL A 293 8.74 35.19 -3.95
CA VAL A 293 9.55 36.30 -3.42
C VAL A 293 10.71 36.69 -4.34
N GLU A 294 11.21 35.74 -5.15
CA GLU A 294 12.30 35.97 -6.09
C GLU A 294 12.05 35.17 -7.37
N GLU A 295 12.47 35.73 -8.50
CA GLU A 295 12.51 35.07 -9.81
C GLU A 295 13.92 35.22 -10.38
N SER A 296 14.47 34.14 -10.93
CA SER A 296 15.82 34.14 -11.52
C SER A 296 15.88 33.23 -12.74
N ARG A 297 16.26 33.79 -13.89
CA ARG A 297 16.47 33.01 -15.12
C ARG A 297 17.86 32.38 -15.09
N ILE A 298 17.93 31.05 -15.19
CA ILE A 298 19.19 30.28 -15.14
C ILE A 298 19.63 29.77 -16.51
N SER A 299 18.72 29.71 -17.48
CA SER A 299 19.03 29.46 -18.89
C SER A 299 17.93 30.06 -19.78
N GLU A 300 18.06 29.97 -21.11
CA GLU A 300 17.06 30.50 -22.05
C GLU A 300 15.63 30.08 -21.70
N ASN A 301 15.44 28.80 -21.33
CA ASN A 301 14.12 28.22 -21.08
C ASN A 301 13.86 27.88 -19.61
N ARG A 302 14.80 28.07 -18.69
CA ARG A 302 14.61 27.68 -17.28
C ARG A 302 14.62 28.87 -16.33
N ILE A 303 13.56 28.94 -15.53
CA ILE A 303 13.35 29.99 -14.52
C ILE A 303 13.24 29.33 -13.15
N VAL A 304 13.89 29.89 -12.15
CA VAL A 304 13.79 29.49 -10.75
C VAL A 304 12.98 30.53 -10.00
N TYR A 305 11.94 30.06 -9.30
CA TYR A 305 11.12 30.86 -8.41
C TYR A 305 11.42 30.48 -6.97
N ALA A 306 11.79 31.45 -6.13
CA ALA A 306 11.82 31.25 -4.69
C ALA A 306 10.42 31.49 -4.13
N THR A 307 9.90 30.48 -3.45
CA THR A 307 8.60 30.51 -2.77
C THR A 307 8.81 30.51 -1.27
N GLN A 308 8.00 31.27 -0.53
CA GLN A 308 8.18 31.46 0.92
C GLN A 308 6.84 31.37 1.65
N HIS A 309 6.81 30.66 2.77
CA HIS A 309 5.67 30.64 3.69
C HIS A 309 6.05 30.13 5.08
N CYS A 310 5.16 30.37 6.04
CA CYS A 310 5.30 29.93 7.43
C CYS A 310 4.62 28.56 7.63
N GLU A 311 5.33 27.61 8.22
CA GLU A 311 4.76 26.28 8.54
C GLU A 311 4.34 26.13 10.00
N SER A 312 4.99 26.83 10.95
CA SER A 312 4.64 26.88 12.38
C SER A 312 5.50 27.95 13.09
N ALA A 313 4.92 28.67 14.07
CA ALA A 313 5.64 29.53 15.02
C ALA A 313 6.56 30.64 14.42
N GLY A 314 6.20 31.21 13.27
CA GLY A 314 6.85 32.41 12.73
C GLY A 314 8.07 32.17 11.84
N ASP A 315 8.57 30.94 11.76
CA ASP A 315 9.71 30.62 10.90
C ASP A 315 9.31 30.61 9.42
N LEU A 316 9.86 31.58 8.70
CA LEU A 316 9.71 31.70 7.25
C LEU A 316 10.69 30.77 6.56
N LYS A 317 10.16 29.75 5.90
CA LYS A 317 10.95 28.81 5.09
C LYS A 317 10.83 29.15 3.61
N ARG A 318 11.88 28.80 2.84
CA ARG A 318 11.94 28.99 1.39
C ARG A 318 12.05 27.66 0.66
N TRP A 319 11.35 27.56 -0.47
CA TRP A 319 11.45 26.44 -1.41
C TRP A 319 11.64 26.98 -2.82
N PHE A 320 12.42 26.25 -3.62
CA PHE A 320 12.77 26.65 -4.97
C PHE A 320 11.98 25.80 -5.96
N VAL A 321 11.36 26.46 -6.93
CA VAL A 321 10.64 25.84 -8.03
C VAL A 321 11.33 26.19 -9.33
N THR A 322 11.91 25.21 -10.00
CA THR A 322 12.46 25.37 -11.35
C THR A 322 11.37 25.03 -12.35
N VAL A 323 11.10 25.92 -13.30
CA VAL A 323 10.12 25.72 -14.39
C VAL A 323 10.79 25.92 -15.75
N ASP A 324 10.51 25.01 -16.67
CA ASP A 324 10.79 25.18 -18.09
C ASP A 324 9.66 25.99 -18.74
N SER A 325 9.99 27.14 -19.32
CA SER A 325 9.00 28.06 -19.89
C SER A 325 8.34 27.57 -21.18
N THR A 326 8.89 26.54 -21.83
CA THR A 326 8.36 26.02 -23.11
C THR A 326 7.28 24.97 -22.93
N ASN A 327 7.43 24.10 -21.93
CA ASN A 327 6.57 22.94 -21.71
C ASN A 327 5.98 22.88 -20.28
N PHE A 328 6.29 23.87 -19.45
CA PHE A 328 5.89 23.97 -18.04
C PHE A 328 6.36 22.80 -17.17
N ASP A 329 7.42 22.09 -17.57
CA ASP A 329 8.11 21.13 -16.71
C ASP A 329 8.59 21.83 -15.43
N ALA A 330 8.05 21.42 -14.28
CA ALA A 330 8.39 21.96 -12.98
C ALA A 330 9.03 20.92 -12.05
N ASN A 331 10.08 21.34 -11.35
CA ASN A 331 10.62 20.62 -10.20
C ASN A 331 10.64 21.53 -8.98
N CYS A 332 10.37 20.98 -7.80
CA CYS A 332 10.38 21.74 -6.55
C CYS A 332 11.28 21.08 -5.51
N SER A 333 12.04 21.88 -4.77
CA SER A 333 12.91 21.40 -3.68
C SER A 333 12.15 20.68 -2.54
N CYS A 334 10.83 20.87 -2.42
CA CYS A 334 10.03 20.10 -1.46
C CYS A 334 9.82 18.64 -1.89
N MET A 335 10.02 18.32 -3.18
CA MET A 335 9.82 17.00 -3.77
C MET A 335 8.41 16.42 -3.58
N GLY A 336 7.42 17.30 -3.41
CA GLY A 336 6.05 16.90 -3.08
C GLY A 336 5.38 16.10 -4.21
N PHE A 337 5.70 16.38 -5.48
CA PHE A 337 5.17 15.58 -6.59
C PHE A 337 5.81 14.19 -6.64
N GLN A 338 7.12 14.09 -6.44
CA GLN A 338 7.84 12.81 -6.47
C GLN A 338 7.38 11.88 -5.35
N THR A 339 7.10 12.44 -4.18
CA THR A 339 6.63 11.69 -3.01
C THR A 339 5.13 11.40 -3.04
N LYS A 340 4.29 12.36 -3.43
CA LYS A 340 2.82 12.22 -3.33
C LYS A 340 2.13 11.90 -4.66
N GLY A 341 2.80 12.10 -5.79
CA GLY A 341 2.23 11.96 -7.13
C GLY A 341 1.26 13.08 -7.54
N ILE A 342 1.06 14.09 -6.68
CA ILE A 342 0.22 15.27 -6.93
C ILE A 342 1.10 16.51 -6.75
N LEU A 343 0.97 17.49 -7.65
CA LEU A 343 1.75 18.72 -7.61
C LEU A 343 1.64 19.42 -6.26
N CYS A 344 2.77 19.87 -5.72
CA CYS A 344 2.82 20.54 -4.42
C CYS A 344 2.28 21.97 -4.51
N LYS A 345 1.89 22.52 -3.35
CA LYS A 345 1.46 23.92 -3.19
C LYS A 345 2.43 24.94 -3.78
N HIS A 346 3.75 24.67 -3.78
CA HIS A 346 4.76 25.57 -4.36
C HIS A 346 4.67 25.61 -5.89
N ILE A 347 4.61 24.44 -6.55
CA ILE A 347 4.47 24.39 -8.02
C ILE A 347 3.13 25.00 -8.43
N LEU A 348 2.05 24.69 -7.70
CA LEU A 348 0.72 25.24 -7.99
C LEU A 348 0.69 26.77 -7.79
N ARG A 349 1.40 27.30 -6.79
CA ARG A 349 1.57 28.75 -6.63
C ARG A 349 2.29 29.37 -7.82
N VAL A 350 3.38 28.76 -8.28
CA VAL A 350 4.13 29.27 -9.44
C VAL A 350 3.31 29.17 -10.72
N TYR A 351 2.63 28.06 -10.97
CA TYR A 351 1.73 27.91 -12.11
C TYR A 351 0.60 28.95 -12.11
N ASN A 352 0.05 29.27 -10.94
CA ASN A 352 -0.92 30.36 -10.82
C ASN A 352 -0.28 31.73 -11.10
N HIS A 353 0.94 31.97 -10.58
CA HIS A 353 1.70 33.20 -10.81
C HIS A 353 2.04 33.41 -12.30
N THR A 354 2.37 32.34 -13.03
CA THR A 354 2.71 32.37 -14.45
C THR A 354 1.53 32.06 -15.38
N ASN A 355 0.29 32.08 -14.85
CA ASN A 355 -0.96 31.89 -15.59
C ASN A 355 -1.01 30.60 -16.45
N VAL A 356 -0.46 29.50 -15.94
CA VAL A 356 -0.57 28.18 -16.58
C VAL A 356 -2.02 27.73 -16.54
N LYS A 357 -2.57 27.38 -17.71
CA LYS A 357 -3.99 27.03 -17.84
C LYS A 357 -4.27 25.53 -17.77
N GLN A 358 -3.28 24.70 -18.05
CA GLN A 358 -3.40 23.23 -18.03
C GLN A 358 -2.17 22.61 -17.39
N ILE A 359 -2.41 21.55 -16.63
CA ILE A 359 -1.34 20.76 -16.03
C ILE A 359 -0.71 19.90 -17.11
N PRO A 360 0.63 19.91 -17.28
CA PRO A 360 1.30 19.03 -18.23
C PRO A 360 0.97 17.56 -17.95
N ALA A 361 0.74 16.78 -19.01
CA ALA A 361 0.25 15.40 -18.90
C ALA A 361 1.11 14.50 -18.01
N LYS A 362 2.42 14.74 -17.96
CA LYS A 362 3.36 14.00 -17.10
C LYS A 362 3.10 14.13 -15.59
N TYR A 363 2.39 15.17 -15.15
CA TYR A 363 1.99 15.36 -13.76
C TYR A 363 0.61 14.78 -13.43
N VAL A 364 -0.06 14.19 -14.43
CA VAL A 364 -1.37 13.56 -14.30
C VAL A 364 -1.16 12.04 -14.26
N LEU A 365 -0.87 11.49 -13.09
CA LEU A 365 -0.67 10.05 -12.95
C LEU A 365 -2.00 9.31 -13.12
N ASN A 366 -2.02 8.28 -13.98
CA ASN A 366 -3.23 7.52 -14.32
C ASN A 366 -4.00 7.02 -13.08
N ARG A 367 -3.26 6.64 -12.03
CA ARG A 367 -3.79 6.14 -10.75
C ARG A 367 -4.72 7.09 -9.99
N PHE A 368 -4.73 8.38 -10.30
CA PHE A 368 -5.61 9.36 -9.65
C PHE A 368 -6.82 9.73 -10.52
N THR A 369 -6.89 9.18 -11.72
CA THR A 369 -7.87 9.58 -12.74
C THR A 369 -9.11 8.71 -12.72
N LEU A 370 -10.19 9.21 -13.32
CA LEU A 370 -11.42 8.46 -13.61
C LEU A 370 -11.19 7.25 -14.53
N LYS A 371 -10.01 7.18 -15.17
CA LYS A 371 -9.61 6.11 -16.09
C LYS A 371 -8.56 5.18 -15.48
N ALA A 372 -8.31 5.24 -14.17
CA ALA A 372 -7.29 4.42 -13.51
C ALA A 372 -7.38 2.92 -13.86
N LYS A 373 -8.60 2.36 -13.92
CA LYS A 373 -8.89 0.96 -14.29
C LYS A 373 -9.27 0.75 -15.77
N LYS A 374 -9.16 1.76 -16.66
CA LYS A 374 -9.58 1.67 -18.07
C LYS A 374 -8.38 1.76 -19.02
N GLY A 375 -8.33 0.89 -20.03
CA GLY A 375 -7.37 0.97 -21.14
C GLY A 375 -5.95 0.50 -20.81
N MET A 376 -5.78 -0.24 -19.70
CA MET A 376 -4.46 -0.67 -19.23
C MET A 376 -3.82 -1.71 -20.14
N TYR A 377 -4.62 -2.42 -20.94
CA TYR A 377 -4.16 -3.57 -21.73
C TYR A 377 -3.94 -3.28 -23.23
N LEU A 378 -3.93 -2.01 -23.62
CA LEU A 378 -3.73 -1.60 -25.02
C LEU A 378 -2.25 -1.38 -25.38
N SER A 379 -1.31 -1.41 -24.42
CA SER A 379 0.11 -1.29 -24.76
C SER A 379 0.58 -2.58 -25.44
N LYS A 380 1.17 -2.44 -26.63
CA LYS A 380 1.74 -3.55 -27.43
C LYS A 380 2.84 -4.34 -26.69
N GLU A 381 3.27 -3.86 -25.54
CA GLU A 381 4.34 -4.40 -24.69
C GLU A 381 3.85 -5.50 -23.71
N ALA A 382 2.54 -5.69 -23.56
CA ALA A 382 1.96 -6.64 -22.58
C ALA A 382 1.62 -8.03 -23.15
N ARG A 383 2.04 -8.38 -24.37
CA ARG A 383 2.00 -9.78 -24.84
C ARG A 383 3.20 -10.52 -24.25
N PRO A 384 3.01 -11.54 -23.39
CA PRO A 384 4.06 -12.50 -23.09
C PRO A 384 4.60 -13.02 -24.41
N LYS A 385 5.93 -13.04 -24.56
CA LYS A 385 6.56 -13.62 -25.75
C LYS A 385 6.19 -15.10 -25.90
N ASP A 386 5.99 -15.79 -24.78
CA ASP A 386 5.52 -17.17 -24.69
C ASP A 386 4.54 -17.38 -23.52
N PHE A 387 3.59 -18.31 -23.69
CA PHE A 387 2.63 -18.74 -22.67
C PHE A 387 3.08 -20.01 -21.93
N ASP A 388 4.39 -20.15 -21.68
CA ASP A 388 5.01 -21.38 -21.16
C ASP A 388 4.45 -21.87 -19.82
N SER A 389 3.76 -21.01 -19.05
CA SER A 389 3.04 -21.44 -17.86
C SER A 389 1.54 -21.12 -17.91
N ASN A 390 0.73 -22.09 -17.51
CA ASN A 390 -0.71 -21.95 -17.33
C ASN A 390 -1.09 -20.76 -16.43
N LEU A 391 -0.26 -20.44 -15.43
CA LEU A 391 -0.50 -19.29 -14.54
C LEU A 391 -0.37 -17.95 -15.28
N VAL A 392 0.65 -17.82 -16.14
CA VAL A 392 0.88 -16.61 -16.96
C VAL A 392 -0.25 -16.44 -17.96
N PHE A 393 -0.63 -17.51 -18.69
CA PHE A 393 -1.75 -17.47 -19.64
C PHE A 393 -3.06 -17.06 -18.98
N ARG A 394 -3.43 -17.72 -17.87
CA ARG A 394 -4.67 -17.40 -17.13
C ARG A 394 -4.69 -15.96 -16.63
N SER A 395 -3.56 -15.47 -16.11
CA SER A 395 -3.45 -14.10 -15.62
C SER A 395 -3.52 -13.07 -16.75
N HIS A 396 -2.95 -13.38 -17.92
CA HIS A 396 -3.06 -12.57 -19.13
C HIS A 396 -4.52 -12.47 -19.60
N MET A 397 -5.20 -13.61 -19.76
CA MET A 397 -6.59 -13.64 -20.23
C MET A 397 -7.55 -12.92 -19.28
N MET A 398 -7.34 -13.04 -17.98
CA MET A 398 -8.14 -12.32 -16.99
C MET A 398 -8.01 -10.80 -17.14
N ARG A 399 -6.78 -10.29 -17.31
CA ARG A 399 -6.53 -8.86 -17.48
C ARG A 399 -7.16 -8.33 -18.76
N PHE A 400 -6.99 -9.07 -19.86
CA PHE A 400 -7.57 -8.73 -21.15
C PHE A 400 -9.11 -8.66 -21.08
N THR A 401 -9.75 -9.69 -20.52
CA THR A 401 -11.21 -9.75 -20.40
C THR A 401 -11.76 -8.68 -19.46
N TYR A 402 -11.07 -8.40 -18.35
CA TYR A 402 -11.45 -7.31 -17.45
C TYR A 402 -11.36 -5.93 -18.12
N ASP A 403 -10.27 -5.64 -18.83
CA ASP A 403 -10.13 -4.37 -19.55
C ASP A 403 -11.22 -4.21 -20.63
N LEU A 404 -11.48 -5.27 -21.40
CA LEU A 404 -12.53 -5.28 -22.42
C LEU A 404 -13.90 -5.00 -21.80
N THR A 405 -14.27 -5.71 -20.73
CA THR A 405 -15.56 -5.53 -20.04
C THR A 405 -15.72 -4.11 -19.47
N ARG A 406 -14.65 -3.51 -18.93
CA ARG A 406 -14.64 -2.11 -18.48
C ARG A 406 -14.79 -1.09 -19.61
N ARG A 407 -14.24 -1.37 -20.80
CA ARG A 407 -14.37 -0.47 -21.96
C ARG A 407 -15.78 -0.47 -22.55
N ILE A 408 -16.42 -1.63 -22.57
CA ILE A 408 -17.76 -1.80 -23.15
C ILE A 408 -18.89 -1.60 -22.13
N GLU A 409 -18.56 -1.35 -20.85
CA GLU A 409 -19.51 -1.26 -19.73
C GLU A 409 -20.72 -0.35 -20.05
N ASP A 410 -20.48 0.75 -20.75
CA ASP A 410 -21.49 1.77 -21.04
C ASP A 410 -22.13 1.60 -22.45
N CYS A 411 -21.79 0.54 -23.21
CA CYS A 411 -22.30 0.29 -24.56
C CYS A 411 -23.02 -1.07 -24.65
N LYS A 412 -24.36 -1.06 -24.75
CA LYS A 412 -25.18 -2.28 -24.84
C LYS A 412 -24.82 -3.15 -26.05
N LEU A 413 -24.72 -2.55 -27.23
CA LEU A 413 -24.40 -3.27 -28.48
C LEU A 413 -23.02 -3.95 -28.40
N ALA A 414 -22.01 -3.27 -27.85
CA ALA A 414 -20.69 -3.85 -27.67
C ALA A 414 -20.69 -5.01 -26.67
N LYS A 415 -21.49 -4.93 -25.59
CA LYS A 415 -21.67 -6.04 -24.63
C LYS A 415 -22.30 -7.28 -25.30
N GLU A 416 -23.35 -7.09 -26.08
CA GLU A 416 -24.01 -8.19 -26.81
C GLU A 416 -23.05 -8.83 -27.83
N TYR A 417 -22.34 -8.02 -28.62
CA TYR A 417 -21.33 -8.50 -29.57
C TYR A 417 -20.24 -9.34 -28.90
N VAL A 418 -19.62 -8.80 -27.83
CA VAL A 418 -18.55 -9.50 -27.10
C VAL A 418 -19.05 -10.79 -26.47
N HIS A 419 -20.26 -10.79 -25.90
CA HIS A 419 -20.85 -11.98 -25.30
C HIS A 419 -21.05 -13.10 -26.33
N THR A 420 -21.65 -12.80 -27.48
CA THR A 420 -21.84 -13.77 -28.57
C THR A 420 -20.49 -14.29 -29.09
N ALA A 421 -19.54 -13.39 -29.34
CA ALA A 421 -18.21 -13.78 -29.80
C ALA A 421 -17.48 -14.69 -28.78
N PHE A 422 -17.63 -14.45 -27.48
CA PHE A 422 -17.03 -15.29 -26.45
C PHE A 422 -17.64 -16.69 -26.40
N ILE A 423 -18.95 -16.82 -26.64
CA ILE A 423 -19.61 -18.13 -26.75
C ILE A 423 -19.05 -18.92 -27.95
N GLU A 424 -18.91 -18.26 -29.10
CA GLU A 424 -18.35 -18.90 -30.31
C GLU A 424 -16.89 -19.32 -30.10
N VAL A 425 -16.07 -18.46 -29.49
CA VAL A 425 -14.68 -18.77 -29.14
C VAL A 425 -14.60 -19.93 -28.15
N ALA A 426 -15.48 -19.98 -27.15
CA ALA A 426 -15.51 -21.07 -26.18
C ALA A 426 -15.81 -22.42 -26.85
N LYS A 427 -16.85 -22.48 -27.70
CA LYS A 427 -17.18 -23.69 -28.46
C LYS A 427 -16.01 -24.19 -29.30
N LYS A 428 -15.36 -23.28 -30.05
CA LYS A 428 -14.22 -23.63 -30.88
C LYS A 428 -13.01 -24.07 -30.06
N ALA A 429 -12.81 -23.49 -28.87
CA ALA A 429 -11.74 -23.92 -27.97
C ALA A 429 -12.00 -25.33 -27.41
N ASP A 430 -13.25 -25.64 -27.04
CA ASP A 430 -13.64 -26.97 -26.56
C ASP A 430 -13.43 -28.03 -27.66
N GLU A 431 -13.82 -27.75 -28.90
CA GLU A 431 -13.55 -28.62 -30.07
C GLU A 431 -12.06 -28.95 -30.23
N ILE A 432 -11.19 -27.94 -30.12
CA ILE A 432 -9.72 -28.13 -30.23
C ILE A 432 -9.19 -28.99 -29.08
N VAL A 433 -9.71 -28.81 -27.86
CA VAL A 433 -9.30 -29.59 -26.69
C VAL A 433 -9.71 -31.05 -26.86
N ASP A 434 -10.94 -31.30 -27.31
CA ASP A 434 -11.44 -32.64 -27.57
C ASP A 434 -10.60 -33.35 -28.66
N GLU A 435 -10.25 -32.65 -29.75
CA GLU A 435 -9.36 -33.17 -30.80
C GLU A 435 -7.96 -33.53 -30.27
N ASP A 436 -7.33 -32.67 -29.47
CA ASP A 436 -6.00 -32.93 -28.87
C ASP A 436 -6.05 -34.09 -27.85
N GLU A 437 -7.10 -34.19 -27.03
CA GLU A 437 -7.30 -35.32 -26.12
C GLU A 437 -7.49 -36.65 -26.86
N MET A 438 -8.19 -36.63 -28.01
CA MET A 438 -8.34 -37.80 -28.87
C MET A 438 -6.99 -38.22 -29.48
N MET A 439 -6.13 -37.28 -29.86
CA MET A 439 -4.78 -37.55 -30.39
C MET A 439 -3.79 -38.04 -29.33
N ARG A 440 -3.96 -37.65 -28.05
CA ARG A 440 -3.09 -38.07 -26.93
C ARG A 440 -3.41 -39.44 -26.34
N LYS A 441 -4.53 -40.08 -26.72
CA LYS A 441 -4.94 -41.42 -26.24
C LYS A 441 -4.06 -42.61 -26.69
N GLY A 442 -2.81 -42.36 -27.11
CA GLY A 442 -1.80 -43.37 -27.45
C GLY A 442 -0.73 -43.67 -26.39
N VAL A 443 -0.60 -42.87 -25.32
CA VAL A 443 0.39 -43.13 -24.25
C VAL A 443 -0.26 -42.93 -22.89
N LYS A 444 -0.62 -44.05 -22.24
CA LYS A 444 -0.95 -44.06 -20.81
C LYS A 444 0.35 -44.12 -20.03
N ASP A 445 0.80 -42.97 -19.54
CA ASP A 445 1.73 -42.97 -18.40
C ASP A 445 0.91 -42.91 -17.10
N LYS A 446 0.95 -44.00 -16.35
CA LYS A 446 0.40 -44.07 -15.00
C LYS A 446 1.47 -43.51 -14.07
N ASN A 447 1.38 -42.24 -13.72
CA ASN A 447 1.92 -41.74 -12.46
C ASN A 447 1.40 -40.33 -12.17
N ASP A 448 0.41 -40.21 -11.29
CA ASP A 448 0.53 -39.30 -10.15
C ASP A 448 -0.54 -39.64 -9.09
N LYS A 449 -0.20 -40.57 -8.19
CA LYS A 449 -0.91 -40.77 -6.93
C LYS A 449 0.11 -40.68 -5.80
N ASN A 450 0.43 -39.46 -5.37
CA ASN A 450 0.57 -39.10 -3.96
C ASN A 450 0.98 -37.62 -3.81
N LYS A 451 0.02 -36.71 -3.92
CA LYS A 451 0.09 -35.50 -3.07
C LYS A 451 -0.49 -35.90 -1.72
N GLY A 452 0.39 -36.19 -0.76
CA GLY A 452 0.00 -36.53 0.60
C GLY A 452 -0.98 -35.49 1.16
N LEU A 453 -1.98 -35.95 1.91
CA LEU A 453 -3.02 -35.09 2.50
C LEU A 453 -2.34 -34.01 3.37
N VAL A 454 -2.56 -32.73 3.05
CA VAL A 454 -2.09 -31.61 3.88
C VAL A 454 -2.79 -31.70 5.23
N ARG A 455 -2.00 -31.75 6.30
CA ARG A 455 -2.47 -31.85 7.67
C ARG A 455 -2.76 -30.46 8.25
N ASP A 456 -3.62 -30.44 9.26
CA ASP A 456 -3.89 -29.23 10.05
C ASP A 456 -2.57 -28.58 10.54
N PRO A 457 -2.54 -27.24 10.63
CA PRO A 457 -1.39 -26.54 11.21
C PRO A 457 -1.04 -27.06 12.61
N PRO A 458 0.25 -27.04 12.99
CA PRO A 458 0.65 -27.41 14.34
C PRO A 458 -0.01 -26.49 15.38
N THR A 459 -0.55 -27.07 16.45
CA THR A 459 -1.03 -26.32 17.62
C THR A 459 0.16 -25.70 18.34
N MET A 460 0.50 -24.45 18.00
CA MET A 460 1.62 -23.74 18.62
C MET A 460 1.24 -23.10 19.95
N ARG A 461 1.98 -23.44 21.02
CA ARG A 461 1.94 -22.73 22.30
C ARG A 461 2.46 -21.29 22.14
N SER A 462 1.88 -20.36 22.89
CA SER A 462 2.24 -18.94 22.84
C SER A 462 3.61 -18.67 23.47
N LYS A 463 4.36 -17.70 22.91
CA LYS A 463 5.51 -17.11 23.62
C LYS A 463 4.98 -16.38 24.86
N GLY A 464 5.50 -16.73 26.05
CA GLY A 464 5.16 -16.10 27.33
C GLY A 464 4.32 -16.95 28.29
N GLN A 465 3.90 -18.17 27.94
CA GLN A 465 3.28 -19.08 28.91
C GLN A 465 4.35 -19.79 29.75
N SER A 466 4.37 -19.53 31.06
CA SER A 466 5.18 -20.31 32.02
C SER A 466 4.64 -21.75 32.12
N ASN A 467 5.52 -22.73 32.41
CA ASN A 467 5.20 -24.16 32.59
C ASN A 467 4.18 -24.49 33.68
N ASN A 468 3.62 -23.50 34.37
CA ASN A 468 2.66 -23.74 35.43
C ASN A 468 1.29 -24.03 34.85
N ARG A 469 0.87 -25.29 34.98
CA ARG A 469 -0.55 -25.70 34.91
C ARG A 469 -1.39 -24.67 35.69
N PRO A 470 -2.42 -24.07 35.08
CA PRO A 470 -3.37 -23.26 35.82
C PRO A 470 -3.95 -24.09 36.95
N LYS A 471 -3.74 -23.66 38.20
CA LYS A 471 -4.31 -24.37 39.34
C LYS A 471 -5.82 -24.34 39.24
N SER A 472 -6.45 -25.51 39.33
CA SER A 472 -7.90 -25.65 39.27
C SER A 472 -8.55 -24.84 40.40
N HIS A 473 -9.82 -24.46 40.24
CA HIS A 473 -10.58 -23.77 41.29
C HIS A 473 -10.50 -24.55 42.62
N TRP A 474 -10.56 -25.88 42.57
CA TRP A 474 -10.42 -26.80 43.70
C TRP A 474 -9.03 -26.80 44.35
N GLU A 475 -7.96 -26.66 43.57
CA GLU A 475 -6.58 -26.55 44.07
C GLU A 475 -6.30 -25.19 44.75
N LYS A 476 -7.11 -24.16 44.48
CA LYS A 476 -7.04 -22.85 45.16
C LYS A 476 -7.80 -22.84 46.50
N THR A 477 -8.88 -23.62 46.62
CA THR A 477 -9.68 -23.70 47.86
C THR A 477 -9.02 -24.55 48.94
N SER A 478 -8.22 -25.58 48.61
CA SER A 478 -7.61 -26.45 49.64
C SER A 478 -6.56 -25.73 50.49
N LYS A 479 -5.90 -24.69 49.97
CA LYS A 479 -4.92 -23.90 50.73
C LYS A 479 -5.52 -22.93 51.76
N ARG A 480 -6.83 -22.68 51.74
CA ARG A 480 -7.49 -21.82 52.73
C ARG A 480 -7.88 -22.57 54.02
N LYS A 481 -7.81 -23.91 54.06
CA LYS A 481 -8.22 -24.72 55.22
C LYS A 481 -7.09 -25.17 56.15
N SER A 482 -5.82 -24.86 55.87
CA SER A 482 -4.68 -25.30 56.69
C SER A 482 -4.04 -24.19 57.55
N LYS A 483 -4.82 -23.17 57.96
CA LYS A 483 -4.43 -22.20 59.00
C LYS A 483 -5.54 -22.04 60.03
N ILE A 484 -5.90 -23.14 60.70
CA ILE A 484 -6.52 -23.12 62.03
C ILE A 484 -5.97 -24.37 62.74
N ILE A 485 -4.94 -24.16 63.57
CA ILE A 485 -4.81 -24.49 65.00
C ILE A 485 -3.53 -23.79 65.45
#